data_AF-A0AAW3FCW8-F1
#
_entry.id   AF-A0AAW3FCW8-F1
#
_cell.length_a   1.000
_cell.length_b   1.000
_cell.length_c   1.000
_cell.angle_alpha   90.00
_cell.angle_beta   90.00
_cell.angle_gamma   90.00
#
_symmetry.space_group_name_H-M   'P 1'
#
loop_
_entity.id
_entity.type
_entity.pdbx_description
1 polymer ?
#
loop_
_entity_poly.entity_id
_entity_poly.type
_entity_poly.pdbx_seq_one_letter_code
_entity_poly.pdbx_strand_id
1 'polypeptide(L)' 'MQHDQEAEFRSASQRATTDLVSWIDSHQLPEATRDNGDGTLTVACATVGRNGDVTIERETIPATLQAARDWLGY' A
#
# COMPACT_ATOMS: atom_id res chain seq x y z
N MET A 1 -12.17 22.35 -23.60
CA MET A 1 -12.35 20.91 -23.30
C MET A 1 -11.03 20.29 -22.84
N GLN A 2 -10.43 20.83 -21.76
CA GLN A 2 -9.13 20.37 -21.23
C GLN A 2 -9.19 20.00 -19.73
N HIS A 3 -10.32 20.23 -19.04
CA HIS A 3 -10.46 19.97 -17.60
C HIS A 3 -10.97 18.57 -17.25
N ASP A 4 -11.66 17.88 -18.16
CA ASP A 4 -12.18 16.52 -17.88
C ASP A 4 -11.07 15.46 -17.86
N GLN A 5 -9.97 15.67 -18.59
CA GLN A 5 -8.90 14.67 -18.71
C GLN A 5 -8.12 14.50 -17.39
N GLU A 6 -7.92 15.56 -16.61
CA GLU A 6 -7.19 15.48 -15.34
C GLU A 6 -7.96 14.73 -14.23
N ALA A 7 -9.29 14.80 -14.26
CA ALA A 7 -10.15 14.12 -13.28
C ALA A 7 -10.23 12.61 -13.53
N GLU A 8 -10.27 12.19 -14.80
CA GLU A 8 -10.26 10.77 -15.16
C GLU A 8 -8.91 10.11 -14.85
N PHE A 9 -7.78 10.79 -15.10
CA PHE A 9 -6.45 10.30 -14.76
C PHE A 9 -6.25 10.15 -13.25
N ARG A 10 -6.73 11.11 -12.44
CA ARG A 10 -6.76 10.95 -10.97
C ARG A 10 -7.62 9.75 -10.55
N SER A 11 -8.76 9.56 -11.19
CA SER A 11 -9.69 8.45 -10.88
C SER A 11 -9.17 7.07 -11.29
N ALA A 12 -8.28 7.01 -12.30
CA ALA A 12 -7.59 5.78 -12.70
C ALA A 12 -6.45 5.44 -11.71
N SER A 13 -5.64 6.42 -11.31
CA SER A 13 -4.62 6.22 -10.28
C SER A 13 -5.23 5.84 -8.92
N GLN A 14 -6.33 6.47 -8.51
CA GLN A 14 -7.00 6.16 -7.25
C GLN A 14 -7.50 4.71 -7.20
N ARG A 15 -8.01 4.19 -8.34
CA ARG A 15 -8.41 2.78 -8.48
C ARG A 15 -7.19 1.86 -8.39
N ALA A 16 -6.12 2.19 -9.11
CA ALA A 16 -4.87 1.43 -9.03
C ALA A 16 -4.31 1.35 -7.61
N THR A 17 -4.40 2.43 -6.83
CA THR A 17 -3.97 2.41 -5.42
C THR A 17 -4.90 1.60 -4.53
N THR A 18 -6.22 1.64 -4.75
CA THR A 18 -7.19 0.84 -3.99
C THR A 18 -7.02 -0.66 -4.26
N ASP A 19 -6.80 -1.03 -5.53
CA ASP A 19 -6.46 -2.40 -5.93
C ASP A 19 -5.12 -2.84 -5.32
N LEU A 20 -4.12 -1.94 -5.29
CA LEU A 20 -2.83 -2.18 -4.65
C LEU A 20 -2.96 -2.41 -3.14
N VAL A 21 -3.73 -1.56 -2.44
CA VAL A 21 -4.03 -1.71 -1.00
C VAL A 21 -4.69 -3.05 -0.73
N SER A 22 -5.69 -3.42 -1.53
CA SER A 22 -6.39 -4.70 -1.40
C SER A 22 -5.47 -5.89 -1.69
N TRP A 23 -4.57 -5.77 -2.67
CA TRP A 23 -3.57 -6.78 -2.98
C TRP A 23 -2.56 -6.94 -1.85
N ILE A 24 -2.07 -5.83 -1.29
CA ILE A 24 -1.16 -5.86 -0.13
C ILE A 24 -1.87 -6.48 1.09
N ASP A 25 -3.11 -6.07 1.37
CA ASP A 25 -3.93 -6.60 2.47
C ASP A 25 -4.18 -8.12 2.33
N SER A 26 -4.33 -8.61 1.08
CA SER A 26 -4.49 -10.04 0.80
C SER A 26 -3.31 -10.92 1.25
N HIS A 27 -2.13 -10.33 1.49
CA HIS A 27 -0.96 -11.03 2.04
C HIS A 27 -1.03 -11.26 3.56
N GLN A 28 -2.21 -11.09 4.17
CA GLN A 28 -2.46 -11.31 5.60
C GLN A 28 -1.60 -10.41 6.48
N LEU A 29 -1.56 -9.13 6.15
CA LEU A 29 -0.97 -8.14 7.03
C LEU A 29 -1.75 -8.07 8.35
N PRO A 30 -1.07 -7.79 9.46
CA PRO A 30 -1.72 -7.67 10.76
C PRO A 30 -2.57 -6.40 10.90
N GLU A 31 -2.35 -5.37 10.07
CA GLU A 31 -3.23 -4.20 9.97
C GLU A 31 -3.51 -3.84 8.51
N ALA A 32 -4.65 -3.19 8.30
CA ALA A 32 -5.06 -2.72 6.98
C ALA A 32 -4.09 -1.66 6.45
N THR A 33 -3.71 -1.79 5.18
CA THR A 33 -2.89 -0.79 4.50
C THR A 33 -3.67 0.51 4.33
N ARG A 34 -3.04 1.63 4.65
CA ARG A 34 -3.63 2.97 4.62
C ARG A 34 -3.04 3.80 3.48
N ASP A 35 -3.90 4.38 2.65
CA ASP A 35 -3.50 5.40 1.68
C ASP A 35 -3.41 6.77 2.36
N ASN A 36 -2.27 7.46 2.19
CA ASN A 36 -2.03 8.78 2.80
C ASN A 36 -2.48 9.94 1.91
N GLY A 37 -2.89 9.68 0.67
CA GLY A 37 -3.37 10.68 -0.30
C GLY A 37 -2.28 11.57 -0.88
N ASP A 38 -1.02 11.38 -0.49
CA ASP A 38 0.16 12.14 -0.93
C ASP A 38 1.01 11.35 -1.94
N GLY A 39 0.54 10.17 -2.36
CA GLY A 39 1.30 9.22 -3.19
C GLY A 39 2.11 8.20 -2.37
N THR A 40 1.86 8.09 -1.07
CA THR A 40 2.42 7.04 -0.20
C THR A 40 1.32 6.16 0.42
N LEU A 41 1.71 4.94 0.76
CA LEU A 41 0.92 3.97 1.50
C LEU A 41 1.62 3.66 2.83
N THR A 42 0.86 3.64 3.91
CA THR A 42 1.30 3.09 5.19
C THR A 42 0.89 1.63 5.25
N VAL A 43 1.87 0.74 5.21
CA VAL A 43 1.72 -0.71 5.32
C VAL A 43 2.14 -1.14 6.72
N ALA A 44 1.49 -2.16 7.27
CA ALA A 44 1.89 -2.76 8.55
C ALA A 44 2.35 -4.19 8.30
N CYS A 45 3.57 -4.54 8.74
CA CYS A 45 4.06 -5.91 8.71
C CYS A 45 4.06 -6.52 10.11
N ALA A 46 3.71 -7.79 10.20
CA ALA A 46 3.91 -8.59 11.40
C ALA A 46 5.30 -9.24 11.31
N THR A 47 6.23 -8.74 12.11
CA THR A 47 7.53 -9.40 12.31
C THR A 47 7.42 -10.34 13.49
N VAL A 48 7.58 -11.63 13.24
CA VAL A 48 7.65 -12.66 14.30
C VAL A 48 9.08 -12.72 14.84
N GLY A 49 9.27 -12.23 16.06
CA GLY A 49 10.53 -12.30 16.77
C GLY A 49 10.89 -13.73 17.19
N ARG A 50 12.16 -13.93 17.55
CA ARG A 50 12.73 -15.27 17.87
C ARG A 50 12.04 -15.98 19.04
N ASN A 51 11.37 -15.22 19.90
CA ASN A 51 10.66 -15.73 21.08
C ASN A 51 9.18 -16.04 20.81
N GLY A 52 8.71 -15.83 19.59
CA GLY A 52 7.29 -15.91 19.22
C GLY A 52 6.51 -14.60 19.44
N ASP A 53 7.18 -13.52 19.86
CA ASP A 53 6.58 -12.20 19.96
C ASP A 53 6.25 -11.66 18.55
N VAL A 54 5.01 -11.26 18.32
CA VAL A 54 4.60 -10.60 17.08
C VAL A 54 4.71 -9.09 17.27
N THR A 55 5.59 -8.47 16.50
CA THR A 55 5.77 -7.01 16.48
C THR A 55 5.13 -6.45 15.23
N ILE A 56 4.33 -5.40 15.38
CA ILE A 56 3.71 -4.70 14.26
C ILE A 56 4.61 -3.53 13.88
N GLU A 57 5.27 -3.63 12.74
CA GLU A 57 6.08 -2.56 12.18
C GLU A 57 5.27 -1.84 11.10
N ARG A 58 5.12 -0.52 11.25
CA ARG A 58 4.41 0.32 10.28
C ARG A 58 5.45 1.03 9.45
N GLU A 59 5.43 0.80 8.15
CA GLU A 59 6.34 1.43 7.20
C GLU A 59 5.54 2.26 6.19
N THR A 60 6.14 3.36 5.75
CA THR A 60 5.54 4.20 4.71
C THR A 60 6.31 3.95 3.42
N ILE A 61 5.63 3.33 2.46
CA ILE A 61 6.17 3.03 1.14
C ILE A 61 5.50 3.92 0.08
N PRO A 62 6.16 4.20 -1.06
CA PRO A 62 5.49 4.82 -2.19
C PRO A 62 4.26 4.02 -2.64
N ALA A 63 3.17 4.69 -3.02
CA ALA A 63 1.93 4.09 -3.53
C ALA A 63 2.10 3.54 -4.96
N THR A 64 3.09 2.65 -5.12
CA THR A 64 3.46 2.05 -6.39
C THR A 64 3.58 0.55 -6.23
N LEU A 65 3.18 -0.19 -7.28
CA LEU A 65 3.29 -1.65 -7.30
C LEU A 65 4.75 -2.11 -7.13
N GLN A 66 5.69 -1.35 -7.69
CA GLN A 66 7.11 -1.66 -7.58
C GLN A 66 7.59 -1.61 -6.13
N ALA A 67 7.24 -0.55 -5.38
CA ALA A 67 7.59 -0.43 -3.97
C ALA A 67 6.93 -1.50 -3.12
N ALA A 68 5.66 -1.84 -3.39
CA ALA A 68 4.97 -2.91 -2.69
C ALA A 68 5.62 -4.29 -2.95
N ARG A 69 6.06 -4.56 -4.18
CA ARG A 69 6.79 -5.78 -4.52
C ARG A 69 8.15 -5.84 -3.86
N ASP A 70 8.91 -4.75 -3.91
CA ASP A 70 10.22 -4.63 -3.25
C ASP A 70 10.09 -4.88 -1.75
N TRP A 71 9.07 -4.30 -1.12
CA TRP A 71 8.74 -4.48 0.29
C TRP A 71 8.32 -5.91 0.64
N LEU A 72 7.55 -6.58 -0.22
CA LEU A 72 7.16 -8.00 -0.06
C LEU A 72 8.28 -8.98 -0.42
N GLY A 73 9.38 -8.53 -1.04
CA GLY A 73 10.50 -9.37 -1.47
C GLY A 73 10.34 -10.10 -2.81
N TYR A 74 9.61 -9.51 -3.77
CA TYR A 74 9.33 -10.03 -5.13
C TYR A 74 10.14 -9.40 -6.27
#